data_AF-A0A3C1RBK0-F1
#
_entry.id   AF-A0A3C1RBK0-F1
#
_cell.length_a   1.000
_cell.length_b   1.000
_cell.length_c   1.000
_cell.angle_alpha   90.00
_cell.angle_beta   90.00
_cell.angle_gamma   90.00
#
_symmetry.space_group_name_H-M   'P 1'
#
loop_
_entity.id
_entity.type
_entity.pdbx_description
1 polymer ?
#
loop_
_entity_poly.entity_id
_entity_poly.type
_entity_poly.pdbx_seq_one_letter_code
_entity_poly.pdbx_strand_id
1 'polypeptide(L)'
;MEPSYNFTDKTFHYIDQVYEIIFKHHYDYEKSWSDLSALLKIVESEEFDKDFSYYQLIATLEYFICKSTVKNAPYESLLSKNEKVEKYFKTSFKLDQNNPPLQYLYGLYLYEIGDFKNAEYEFSKINIRYFEKMEGDDRILKIQELIICCKIFLSEIYEYSILGFIHKIKKSEDGFYPADLIETLKFNEKNFTKKIRLELDGI
;
A
#
# COMPACT_ATOMS: atom_id res chain seq x y z
N MET A 1 -33.13 -9.40 -24.86
CA MET A 1 -32.14 -9.96 -23.91
C MET A 1 -31.14 -8.86 -23.69
N GLU A 2 -31.26 -8.18 -22.55
CA GLU A 2 -30.30 -7.15 -22.13
C GLU A 2 -28.92 -7.79 -21.94
N PRO A 3 -27.82 -7.06 -22.22
CA PRO A 3 -26.48 -7.58 -22.01
C PRO A 3 -26.33 -7.81 -20.51
N SER A 4 -25.89 -9.01 -20.14
CA SER A 4 -25.41 -9.29 -18.79
C SER A 4 -24.32 -8.27 -18.47
N TYR A 5 -24.63 -7.26 -17.66
CA TYR A 5 -23.62 -6.39 -17.09
C TYR A 5 -22.75 -7.32 -16.25
N ASN A 6 -21.55 -7.61 -16.74
CA ASN A 6 -20.62 -8.50 -16.09
C ASN A 6 -20.27 -7.83 -14.75
N PHE A 7 -20.78 -8.35 -13.63
CA PHE A 7 -20.64 -7.71 -12.31
C PHE A 7 -19.17 -7.41 -11.98
N THR A 8 -18.26 -8.24 -12.47
CA THR A 8 -16.81 -8.04 -12.42
C THR A 8 -16.35 -6.73 -13.07
N ASP A 9 -16.89 -6.37 -14.24
CA ASP A 9 -16.55 -5.11 -14.93
C ASP A 9 -17.04 -3.90 -14.13
N LYS A 10 -18.18 -4.04 -13.46
CA LYS A 10 -18.72 -3.01 -12.57
C LYS A 10 -17.86 -2.84 -11.32
N THR A 11 -17.38 -3.93 -10.74
CA THR A 11 -16.48 -3.88 -9.58
C THR A 11 -15.15 -3.20 -9.92
N PHE A 12 -14.56 -3.51 -11.08
CA PHE A 12 -13.34 -2.84 -11.53
C PHE A 12 -13.56 -1.34 -11.75
N HIS A 13 -14.69 -0.94 -12.33
CA HIS A 13 -15.06 0.47 -12.45
C HIS A 13 -15.05 1.20 -11.09
N TYR A 14 -15.54 0.57 -10.03
CA TYR A 14 -15.50 1.16 -8.69
C TYR A 14 -14.11 1.21 -8.08
N ILE A 15 -13.25 0.22 -8.37
CA ILE A 15 -11.84 0.26 -7.96
C ILE A 15 -11.15 1.46 -8.61
N ASP A 16 -11.39 1.69 -9.91
CA ASP A 16 -10.84 2.85 -10.61
C ASP A 16 -11.31 4.16 -9.96
N GLN A 17 -12.61 4.27 -9.64
CA GLN A 17 -13.15 5.45 -8.93
C GLN A 17 -12.49 5.69 -7.57
N VAL A 18 -12.12 4.64 -6.82
CA VAL A 18 -11.37 4.80 -5.57
C VAL A 18 -10.04 5.51 -5.83
N TYR A 19 -9.28 5.05 -6.82
CA TYR A 19 -7.99 5.64 -7.16
C TYR A 19 -8.13 7.04 -7.77
N GLU A 20 -9.16 7.30 -8.57
CA GLU A 20 -9.48 8.63 -9.09
C GLU A 20 -9.76 9.63 -7.96
N ILE A 21 -10.51 9.23 -6.92
CA ILE A 21 -10.77 10.07 -5.75
C ILE A 21 -9.45 10.42 -5.05
N ILE A 22 -8.61 9.42 -4.77
CA ILE A 22 -7.32 9.62 -4.10
C ILE A 22 -6.42 10.54 -4.93
N PHE A 23 -6.36 10.31 -6.24
CA PHE A 23 -5.55 11.11 -7.16
C PHE A 23 -6.05 12.56 -7.25
N LYS A 24 -7.37 12.77 -7.35
CA LYS A 24 -8.02 14.09 -7.36
C LYS A 24 -7.66 14.92 -6.13
N HIS A 25 -7.52 14.26 -4.97
CA HIS A 25 -7.11 14.91 -3.72
C HIS A 25 -5.59 14.92 -3.51
N HIS A 26 -4.80 14.60 -4.54
CA HIS A 26 -3.33 14.57 -4.49
C HIS A 26 -2.79 13.69 -3.35
N TYR A 27 -3.40 12.52 -3.13
CA TYR A 27 -3.07 11.60 -2.04
C TYR A 27 -3.25 12.21 -0.63
N ASP A 28 -4.00 13.31 -0.51
CA ASP A 28 -4.52 13.80 0.76
C ASP A 28 -5.71 12.94 1.19
N TYR A 29 -5.40 11.89 1.96
CA TYR A 29 -6.40 10.93 2.40
C TYR A 29 -7.47 11.59 3.26
N GLU A 30 -7.14 12.56 4.12
CA GLU A 30 -8.13 13.28 4.96
C GLU A 30 -9.20 13.94 4.10
N LYS A 31 -8.80 14.62 3.01
CA LYS A 31 -9.75 15.19 2.03
C LYS A 31 -10.53 14.15 1.24
N SER A 32 -9.96 12.95 1.08
CA SER A 32 -10.61 11.84 0.37
C SER A 32 -11.71 11.16 1.19
N TRP A 33 -11.74 11.34 2.52
CA TRP A 33 -12.63 10.59 3.43
C TRP A 33 -14.11 10.66 3.02
N SER A 34 -14.62 11.86 2.73
CA SER A 34 -16.05 12.05 2.42
C SER A 34 -16.45 11.38 1.12
N ASP A 35 -15.61 11.49 0.09
CA ASP A 35 -15.86 10.94 -1.24
C ASP A 35 -15.79 9.41 -1.20
N LEU A 36 -14.78 8.85 -0.51
CA LEU A 36 -14.64 7.41 -0.31
C LEU A 36 -15.79 6.82 0.52
N SER A 37 -16.21 7.52 1.58
CA SER A 37 -17.33 7.09 2.42
C SER A 37 -18.67 7.13 1.68
N ALA A 38 -18.85 8.10 0.78
CA ALA A 38 -20.01 8.15 -0.11
C ALA A 38 -19.98 6.99 -1.12
N LEU A 39 -18.81 6.71 -1.70
CA LEU A 39 -18.62 5.61 -2.63
C LEU A 39 -18.92 4.25 -1.99
N LEU A 40 -18.45 4.02 -0.77
CA LEU A 40 -18.75 2.80 -0.02
C LEU A 40 -20.26 2.59 0.17
N LYS A 41 -21.01 3.65 0.51
CA LYS A 41 -22.48 3.56 0.65
C LYS A 41 -23.16 3.21 -0.67
N ILE A 42 -22.65 3.72 -1.79
CA ILE A 42 -23.15 3.36 -3.13
C ILE A 42 -22.91 1.87 -3.35
N VAL A 43 -21.66 1.41 -3.21
CA VAL A 43 -21.29 -0.01 -3.41
C VAL A 43 -22.09 -0.95 -2.50
N GLU A 44 -22.29 -0.60 -1.22
CA GLU A 44 -23.08 -1.39 -0.27
C GLU A 44 -24.58 -1.43 -0.60
N SER A 45 -25.09 -0.46 -1.38
CA SER A 45 -26.50 -0.41 -1.80
C SER A 45 -26.78 -1.19 -3.09
N GLU A 46 -25.75 -1.57 -3.82
CA GLU A 46 -25.88 -2.28 -5.08
C GLU A 46 -25.88 -3.80 -4.90
N GLU A 47 -26.50 -4.48 -5.86
CA GLU A 47 -26.45 -5.94 -5.95
C GLU A 47 -25.14 -6.35 -6.64
N PHE A 48 -24.24 -6.94 -5.86
CA PHE A 48 -23.02 -7.59 -6.35
C PHE A 48 -23.04 -9.09 -6.02
N ASP A 49 -22.43 -9.87 -6.90
CA ASP A 49 -21.97 -11.20 -6.53
C ASP A 49 -20.88 -11.06 -5.46
N LYS A 50 -21.00 -11.83 -4.37
CA LYS A 50 -20.03 -11.82 -3.27
C LYS A 50 -18.81 -12.68 -3.62
N ASP A 51 -18.15 -12.30 -4.70
CA ASP A 51 -16.98 -12.94 -5.26
C ASP A 51 -15.68 -12.25 -4.81
N PHE A 52 -14.55 -12.69 -5.38
CA PHE A 52 -13.24 -12.13 -5.08
C PHE A 52 -13.18 -10.62 -5.33
N SER A 53 -13.62 -10.17 -6.51
CA SER A 53 -13.55 -8.78 -6.93
C SER A 53 -14.34 -7.89 -5.98
N TYR A 54 -15.56 -8.30 -5.59
CA TYR A 54 -16.36 -7.57 -4.62
C TYR A 54 -15.64 -7.40 -3.28
N TYR A 55 -15.09 -8.49 -2.73
CA TYR A 55 -14.39 -8.40 -1.44
C TYR A 55 -13.10 -7.61 -1.53
N GLN A 56 -12.39 -7.65 -2.67
CA GLN A 56 -11.24 -6.80 -2.93
C GLN A 56 -11.63 -5.32 -2.95
N LEU A 57 -12.71 -4.96 -3.63
CA LEU A 57 -13.23 -3.58 -3.66
C LEU A 57 -13.56 -3.09 -2.25
N ILE A 58 -14.34 -3.86 -1.48
CA ILE A 58 -14.71 -3.47 -0.11
C ILE A 58 -13.48 -3.37 0.79
N ALA A 59 -12.53 -4.30 0.70
CA ALA A 59 -11.28 -4.22 1.46
C ALA A 59 -10.50 -2.94 1.14
N THR A 60 -10.43 -2.57 -0.15
CA THR A 60 -9.74 -1.38 -0.63
C THR A 60 -10.42 -0.10 -0.14
N LEU A 61 -11.75 0.00 -0.25
CA LEU A 61 -12.53 1.12 0.25
C LEU A 61 -12.37 1.31 1.77
N GLU A 62 -12.59 0.25 2.54
CA GLU A 62 -12.47 0.27 4.00
C GLU A 62 -11.06 0.65 4.44
N TYR A 63 -10.04 0.13 3.75
CA TYR A 63 -8.65 0.49 4.00
C TYR A 63 -8.41 1.98 3.81
N PHE A 64 -8.79 2.57 2.66
CA PHE A 64 -8.55 3.99 2.41
C PHE A 64 -9.41 4.91 3.28
N ILE A 65 -10.63 4.50 3.62
CA ILE A 65 -11.45 5.22 4.60
C ILE A 65 -10.76 5.20 5.97
N CYS A 66 -10.27 4.04 6.43
CA CYS A 66 -9.51 3.95 7.67
C CYS A 66 -8.26 4.85 7.61
N LYS A 67 -7.51 4.79 6.50
CA LYS A 67 -6.33 5.63 6.24
C LYS A 67 -6.62 7.12 6.35
N SER A 68 -7.76 7.55 5.84
CA SER A 68 -8.16 8.96 5.89
C SER A 68 -8.50 9.51 7.28
N THR A 69 -8.55 8.67 8.31
CA THR A 69 -8.82 9.09 9.70
C THR A 69 -7.58 9.49 10.49
N VAL A 70 -6.37 9.23 9.98
CA VAL A 70 -5.11 9.64 10.60
C VAL A 70 -4.48 10.77 9.79
N LYS A 71 -3.98 11.80 10.49
CA LYS A 71 -3.30 12.92 9.84
C LYS A 71 -1.96 12.46 9.24
N ASN A 72 -1.67 12.96 8.05
CA ASN A 72 -0.47 12.65 7.29
C ASN A 72 0.81 13.10 8.02
N ALA A 73 1.43 12.18 8.74
CA ALA A 73 2.87 12.07 8.91
C ALA A 73 3.14 10.57 9.10
N PRO A 74 4.00 9.93 8.30
CA PRO A 74 4.31 8.55 8.54
C PRO A 74 4.97 8.44 9.93
N TYR A 75 4.46 7.49 10.72
CA TYR A 75 4.94 7.08 12.05
C TYR A 75 4.61 7.97 13.27
N GLU A 76 4.09 9.20 13.13
CA GLU A 76 3.59 9.94 14.30
C GLU A 76 2.22 9.43 14.77
N SER A 77 1.44 8.83 13.87
CA SER A 77 0.16 8.20 14.18
C SER A 77 0.00 6.92 13.36
N LEU A 78 0.27 5.76 13.99
CA LEU A 78 -0.10 4.47 13.41
C LEU A 78 -1.62 4.37 13.27
N LEU A 79 -2.06 3.70 12.21
CA LEU A 79 -3.46 3.33 12.09
C LEU A 79 -3.88 2.43 13.25
N SER A 80 -5.07 2.70 13.79
CA SER A 80 -5.69 1.76 14.71
C SER A 80 -6.10 0.52 13.94
N LYS A 81 -5.76 -0.65 14.49
CA LYS A 81 -6.17 -1.94 13.91
C LYS A 81 -7.70 -1.96 13.75
N ASN A 82 -8.15 -2.20 12.52
CA ASN A 82 -9.56 -2.21 12.15
C ASN A 82 -9.99 -3.64 11.77
N GLU A 83 -10.85 -4.24 12.61
CA GLU A 83 -11.34 -5.61 12.41
C GLU A 83 -12.16 -5.77 11.11
N LYS A 84 -12.85 -4.70 10.66
CA LYS A 84 -13.63 -4.72 9.41
C LYS A 84 -12.68 -4.84 8.22
N VAL A 85 -11.65 -3.99 8.16
CA VAL A 85 -10.60 -4.03 7.13
C VAL A 85 -9.93 -5.41 7.09
N GLU A 86 -9.49 -5.91 8.24
CA GLU A 86 -8.80 -7.21 8.34
C GLU A 86 -9.71 -8.37 7.91
N LYS A 87 -11.00 -8.33 8.26
CA LYS A 87 -11.98 -9.33 7.82
C LYS A 87 -12.12 -9.37 6.31
N TYR A 88 -12.21 -8.22 5.64
CA TYR A 88 -12.36 -8.17 4.18
C TYR A 88 -11.11 -8.61 3.43
N PHE A 89 -9.92 -8.24 3.90
CA PHE A 89 -8.67 -8.79 3.34
C PHE A 89 -8.62 -10.31 3.50
N LYS A 90 -8.88 -10.84 4.71
CA LYS A 90 -8.90 -12.29 4.95
C LYS A 90 -9.92 -13.03 4.09
N THR A 91 -11.09 -12.44 3.86
CA THR A 91 -12.09 -13.03 2.95
C THR A 91 -11.59 -13.03 1.51
N SER A 92 -11.00 -11.93 1.05
CA SER A 92 -10.44 -11.83 -0.30
C SER A 92 -9.35 -12.89 -0.54
N PHE A 93 -8.42 -13.06 0.42
CA PHE A 93 -7.38 -14.08 0.35
C PHE A 93 -7.90 -15.52 0.37
N LYS A 94 -9.06 -15.79 1.00
CA LYS A 94 -9.67 -17.13 0.95
C LYS A 94 -10.14 -17.48 -0.46
N LEU A 95 -10.45 -16.48 -1.28
CA LEU A 95 -10.95 -16.65 -2.65
C LEU A 95 -9.81 -16.65 -3.67
N ASP A 96 -8.82 -15.77 -3.50
CA ASP A 96 -7.58 -15.77 -4.28
C ASP A 96 -6.37 -15.49 -3.38
N GLN A 97 -5.57 -16.52 -3.15
CA GLN A 97 -4.42 -16.47 -2.25
C GLN A 97 -3.19 -15.80 -2.88
N ASN A 98 -3.15 -15.66 -4.20
CA ASN A 98 -1.94 -15.29 -4.95
C ASN A 98 -2.16 -14.06 -5.83
N ASN A 99 -2.89 -13.08 -5.33
CA ASN A 99 -3.18 -11.83 -6.02
C ASN A 99 -2.18 -10.73 -5.61
N PRO A 100 -1.22 -10.33 -6.47
CA PRO A 100 -0.17 -9.37 -6.08
C PRO A 100 -0.70 -7.98 -5.67
N PRO A 101 -1.69 -7.37 -6.37
CA PRO A 101 -2.30 -6.11 -5.93
C PRO A 101 -2.95 -6.19 -4.54
N LEU A 102 -3.76 -7.23 -4.28
CA LEU A 102 -4.38 -7.44 -2.97
C LEU A 102 -3.33 -7.60 -1.88
N GLN A 103 -2.29 -8.39 -2.16
CA GLN A 103 -1.22 -8.66 -1.23
C GLN A 103 -0.39 -7.43 -0.90
N TYR A 104 -0.12 -6.58 -1.90
CA TYR A 104 0.49 -5.29 -1.70
C TYR A 104 -0.36 -4.38 -0.79
N LEU A 105 -1.66 -4.25 -1.06
CA LEU A 105 -2.58 -3.44 -0.26
C LEU A 105 -2.68 -3.95 1.19
N TYR A 106 -2.71 -5.27 1.38
CA TYR A 106 -2.73 -5.84 2.73
C TYR A 106 -1.41 -5.59 3.47
N GLY A 107 -0.27 -5.73 2.78
CA GLY A 107 1.04 -5.37 3.34
C GLY A 107 1.10 -3.90 3.76
N LEU A 108 0.54 -2.98 2.97
CA LEU A 108 0.43 -1.56 3.33
C LEU A 108 -0.42 -1.35 4.58
N TYR A 109 -1.58 -2.01 4.67
CA TYR A 109 -2.41 -1.93 5.87
C TYR A 109 -1.65 -2.42 7.12
N LEU A 110 -0.97 -3.57 7.04
CA LEU A 110 -0.17 -4.11 8.14
C LEU A 110 0.97 -3.16 8.54
N TYR A 111 1.63 -2.58 7.54
CA TYR A 111 2.69 -1.60 7.74
C TYR A 111 2.18 -0.36 8.49
N GLU A 112 1.04 0.18 8.08
CA GLU A 112 0.47 1.40 8.66
C GLU A 112 -0.11 1.19 10.06
N ILE A 113 -0.53 -0.01 10.43
CA ILE A 113 -0.90 -0.35 11.82
C ILE A 113 0.33 -0.73 12.68
N GLY A 114 1.53 -0.73 12.11
CA GLY A 114 2.79 -1.05 12.81
C GLY A 114 3.07 -2.54 13.00
N ASP A 115 2.35 -3.44 12.31
CA ASP A 115 2.64 -4.87 12.31
C ASP A 115 3.74 -5.19 11.28
N PHE A 116 4.93 -4.64 11.54
CA PHE A 116 6.06 -4.67 10.60
C PHE A 116 6.53 -6.09 10.25
N LYS A 117 6.37 -7.03 11.18
CA LYS A 117 6.74 -8.43 10.95
C LYS A 117 5.83 -9.08 9.91
N ASN A 118 4.51 -8.93 10.05
CA ASN A 118 3.59 -9.49 9.06
C ASN A 118 3.63 -8.68 7.76
N ALA A 119 3.82 -7.37 7.81
CA ALA A 119 4.00 -6.54 6.62
C ALA A 119 5.21 -6.99 5.78
N GLU A 120 6.36 -7.22 6.41
CA GLU A 120 7.57 -7.73 5.72
C GLU A 120 7.31 -9.09 5.07
N TYR A 121 6.64 -9.99 5.79
CA TYR A 121 6.25 -11.30 5.25
C TYR A 121 5.33 -11.17 4.04
N GLU A 122 4.32 -10.30 4.11
CA GLU A 122 3.41 -10.06 2.99
C GLU A 122 4.12 -9.45 1.79
N PHE A 123 4.99 -8.45 1.99
CA PHE A 123 5.75 -7.87 0.88
C PHE A 123 6.76 -8.83 0.25
N SER A 124 7.47 -9.62 1.06
CA SER A 124 8.55 -10.50 0.58
C SER A 124 8.07 -11.65 -0.30
N LYS A 125 6.82 -12.10 -0.14
CA LYS A 125 6.24 -13.17 -0.97
C LYS A 125 5.45 -12.65 -2.18
N ILE A 126 5.43 -11.34 -2.45
CA ILE A 126 4.74 -10.78 -3.63
C ILE A 126 5.42 -11.30 -4.92
N ASN A 127 4.63 -11.80 -5.86
CA ASN A 127 5.12 -12.16 -7.19
C ASN A 127 5.44 -10.88 -8.01
N ILE A 128 6.65 -10.34 -7.84
CA ILE A 128 7.09 -9.10 -8.49
C ILE A 128 7.03 -9.13 -10.02
N ARG A 129 7.10 -10.32 -10.65
CA ARG A 129 6.96 -10.48 -12.12
C ARG A 129 5.60 -10.04 -12.65
N TYR A 130 4.61 -9.94 -11.78
CA TYR A 130 3.32 -9.34 -12.12
C TYR A 130 3.50 -7.85 -12.45
N PHE A 131 4.23 -7.11 -11.62
CA PHE A 131 4.43 -5.67 -11.78
C PHE A 131 5.44 -5.33 -12.87
N GLU A 132 6.47 -6.16 -13.09
CA GLU A 132 7.40 -6.02 -14.23
C GLU A 132 6.68 -5.92 -15.57
N LYS A 133 5.51 -6.56 -15.71
CA LYS A 133 4.71 -6.58 -16.93
C LYS A 133 3.70 -5.44 -17.04
N MET A 134 3.38 -4.77 -15.93
CA MET A 134 2.21 -3.88 -15.81
C MET A 134 2.58 -2.44 -15.44
N GLU A 135 3.48 -2.24 -14.48
CA GLU A 135 3.68 -0.96 -13.78
C GLU A 135 5.14 -0.45 -13.79
N GLY A 136 6.05 -1.14 -14.49
CA GLY A 136 7.47 -0.78 -14.54
C GLY A 136 8.21 -1.01 -13.22
N ASP A 137 9.40 -0.42 -13.09
CA ASP A 137 10.30 -0.66 -11.94
C ASP A 137 9.82 0.03 -10.64
N ASP A 138 8.99 1.07 -10.72
CA ASP A 138 8.57 1.89 -9.57
C ASP A 138 7.86 1.09 -8.49
N ARG A 139 6.90 0.23 -8.87
CA ARG A 139 6.20 -0.61 -7.89
C ARG A 139 7.15 -1.60 -7.21
N ILE A 140 8.12 -2.11 -7.95
CA ILE A 140 9.12 -3.06 -7.45
C ILE A 140 10.04 -2.36 -6.46
N LEU A 141 10.51 -1.16 -6.80
CA LEU A 141 11.30 -0.31 -5.90
C LEU A 141 10.49 0.07 -4.66
N LYS A 142 9.19 0.34 -4.80
CA LYS A 142 8.30 0.64 -3.67
C LYS A 142 8.16 -0.54 -2.71
N ILE A 143 7.96 -1.75 -3.23
CA ILE A 143 7.90 -2.95 -2.40
C ILE A 143 9.23 -3.18 -1.67
N GLN A 144 10.36 -2.96 -2.34
CA GLN A 144 11.69 -3.09 -1.74
C GLN A 144 11.93 -2.03 -0.65
N GLU A 145 11.51 -0.80 -0.88
CA GLU A 145 11.54 0.28 0.10
C GLU A 145 10.77 -0.12 1.36
N LEU A 146 9.53 -0.59 1.23
CA LEU A 146 8.68 -0.98 2.36
C LEU A 146 9.25 -2.17 3.15
N ILE A 147 9.85 -3.15 2.47
CA ILE A 147 10.57 -4.26 3.13
C ILE A 147 11.75 -3.72 3.96
N ILE A 148 12.53 -2.80 3.41
CA ILE A 148 13.64 -2.17 4.12
C ILE A 148 13.12 -1.42 5.35
N CYS A 149 12.05 -0.63 5.20
CA CYS A 149 11.46 0.10 6.32
C CYS A 149 10.98 -0.84 7.44
N CYS A 150 10.31 -1.95 7.09
CA CYS A 150 9.91 -2.96 8.08
C CYS A 150 11.13 -3.50 8.84
N LYS A 151 12.21 -3.85 8.13
CA LYS A 151 13.42 -4.38 8.77
C LYS A 151 14.17 -3.35 9.60
N ILE A 152 14.07 -2.06 9.28
CA ILE A 152 14.57 -0.98 10.14
C ILE A 152 13.83 -1.00 11.48
N PHE A 153 12.49 -1.00 11.47
CA PHE A 153 11.69 -1.03 12.70
C PHE A 153 11.91 -2.31 13.52
N LEU A 154 12.16 -3.44 12.87
CA LEU A 154 12.48 -4.71 13.52
C LEU A 154 13.93 -4.80 14.00
N SER A 155 14.80 -3.84 13.66
CA SER A 155 16.26 -3.90 13.89
C SER A 155 16.93 -5.13 13.25
N GLU A 156 16.42 -5.56 12.09
CA GLU A 156 16.85 -6.77 11.36
C GLU A 156 17.62 -6.44 10.06
N ILE A 157 18.13 -5.22 9.92
CA ILE A 157 18.84 -4.78 8.73
C ILE A 157 20.18 -4.13 9.04
N TYR A 158 21.13 -4.36 8.14
CA TYR A 158 22.42 -3.70 8.17
C TYR A 158 22.43 -2.47 7.28
N GLU A 159 23.20 -1.46 7.69
CA GLU A 159 23.38 -0.21 6.95
C GLU A 159 23.85 -0.41 5.50
N TYR A 160 24.71 -1.40 5.24
CA TYR A 160 25.17 -1.66 3.86
C TYR A 160 24.02 -2.06 2.93
N SER A 161 22.97 -2.71 3.44
CA SER A 161 21.79 -3.09 2.65
C SER A 161 20.96 -1.86 2.28
N ILE A 162 20.82 -0.91 3.21
CA ILE A 162 20.15 0.37 2.98
C ILE A 162 20.91 1.17 1.91
N LEU A 163 22.24 1.27 2.05
CA LEU A 163 23.09 1.94 1.05
C LEU A 163 23.02 1.25 -0.32
N GLY A 164 22.96 -0.09 -0.35
CA GLY A 164 22.79 -0.85 -1.58
C GLY A 164 21.49 -0.49 -2.31
N PHE A 165 20.39 -0.34 -1.57
CA PHE A 165 19.12 0.12 -2.13
C PHE A 165 19.19 1.58 -2.62
N ILE A 166 19.80 2.48 -1.85
CA ILE A 166 20.00 3.89 -2.25
C ILE A 166 20.78 3.98 -3.58
N HIS A 167 21.86 3.21 -3.73
CA HIS A 167 22.58 3.18 -5.00
C HIS A 167 21.78 2.60 -6.16
N LYS A 168 20.86 1.65 -5.88
CA LYS A 168 19.96 1.08 -6.88
C LYS A 168 19.00 2.14 -7.40
N ILE A 169 18.35 2.90 -6.51
CA ILE A 169 17.37 3.93 -6.91
C ILE A 169 18.06 5.10 -7.64
N LYS A 170 19.29 5.48 -7.27
CA LYS A 170 20.08 6.49 -8.01
C LYS A 170 20.41 6.09 -9.45
N LYS A 171 20.37 4.79 -9.76
CA LYS A 171 20.61 4.26 -11.12
C LYS A 171 19.32 4.01 -11.90
N SER A 172 18.16 4.15 -11.27
CA SER A 172 16.87 4.06 -11.95
C SER A 172 16.71 5.25 -12.89
N GLU A 173 16.34 4.99 -14.14
CA GLU A 173 16.19 6.03 -15.17
C GLU A 173 15.03 6.99 -14.86
N ASP A 174 14.00 6.49 -14.18
CA ASP A 174 12.75 7.21 -13.93
C ASP A 174 12.76 8.06 -12.64
N GLY A 175 13.82 7.98 -11.83
CA GLY A 175 13.99 8.81 -10.64
C GLY A 175 13.03 8.47 -9.50
N PHE A 176 13.17 7.27 -8.93
CA PHE A 176 12.37 6.83 -7.78
C PHE A 176 12.71 7.62 -6.49
N TYR A 177 11.72 8.30 -5.91
CA TYR A 177 11.85 9.03 -4.65
C TYR A 177 11.39 8.19 -3.44
N PRO A 178 12.29 7.77 -2.52
CA PRO A 178 12.00 6.83 -1.45
C PRO A 178 11.44 7.55 -0.20
N ALA A 179 10.22 8.07 -0.30
CA ALA A 179 9.59 8.86 0.76
C ALA A 179 9.44 8.13 2.11
N ASP A 180 9.03 6.85 2.11
CA ASP A 180 8.84 6.08 3.34
C ASP A 180 10.18 5.74 4.01
N LEU A 181 11.22 5.47 3.22
CA LEU A 181 12.56 5.24 3.75
C LEU A 181 13.12 6.49 4.41
N ILE A 182 12.98 7.65 3.77
CA ILE A 182 13.44 8.94 4.30
C ILE A 182 12.79 9.19 5.67
N GLU A 183 11.47 9.03 5.76
CA GLU A 183 10.75 9.26 7.01
C GLU A 183 11.06 8.18 8.07
N THR A 184 11.18 6.91 7.67
CA THR A 184 11.56 5.82 8.58
C THR A 184 12.92 6.09 9.23
N LEU A 185 13.87 6.60 8.45
CA LEU A 185 15.22 6.93 8.93
C LEU A 185 15.23 8.17 9.82
N LYS A 186 14.38 9.17 9.56
CA LYS A 186 14.19 10.32 10.47
C LYS A 186 13.68 9.86 11.83
N PHE A 187 12.71 8.93 11.86
CA PHE A 187 12.18 8.39 13.11
C PHE A 187 13.21 7.52 13.88
N ASN A 188 14.08 6.83 13.16
CA ASN A 188 15.10 5.92 13.72
C ASN A 188 16.52 6.51 13.70
N GLU A 189 16.63 7.83 13.75
CA GLU A 189 17.84 8.56 13.36
C GLU A 189 19.10 8.24 14.21
N LYS A 190 18.90 7.73 15.43
CA LYS A 190 19.96 7.35 16.37
C LYS A 190 20.66 6.05 15.97
N ASN A 191 20.05 5.26 15.10
CA ASN A 191 20.51 3.93 14.73
C ASN A 191 21.34 3.91 13.42
N PHE A 192 21.52 5.07 12.77
CA PHE A 192 22.14 5.15 11.44
C PHE A 192 23.22 6.21 11.35
N THR A 193 24.25 5.95 10.53
CA THR A 193 25.39 6.86 10.42
C THR A 193 25.06 8.08 9.57
N LYS A 194 25.93 9.10 9.69
CA LYS A 194 25.92 10.28 8.82
C LYS A 194 26.03 9.92 7.33
N LYS A 195 26.59 8.75 6.98
CA LYS A 195 26.77 8.32 5.59
C LYS A 195 25.43 8.07 4.89
N ILE A 196 24.49 7.38 5.52
CA ILE A 196 23.15 7.17 4.94
C ILE A 196 22.47 8.51 4.65
N ARG A 197 22.57 9.48 5.57
CA ARG A 197 21.96 10.82 5.41
C ARG A 197 22.49 11.54 4.16
N LEU A 198 23.82 11.58 4.01
CA LEU A 198 24.47 12.22 2.86
C LEU A 198 24.11 11.57 1.52
N GLU A 199 23.90 10.25 1.51
CA GLU A 199 23.50 9.55 0.29
C GLU A 199 22.04 9.84 -0.09
N LEU A 200 21.14 10.05 0.88
CA LEU A 200 19.75 10.41 0.64
C LEU A 200 19.58 11.87 0.22
N ASP A 201 20.37 12.79 0.76
CA ASP A 201 20.34 14.22 0.37
C ASP A 201 20.69 14.44 -1.13
N GLY A 202 21.27 13.43 -1.77
CA GLY A 202 21.62 13.42 -3.20
C GLY A 202 20.61 12.68 -4.09
N ILE A 203 19.39 12.42 -3.60
CA ILE A 203 18.25 11.84 -4.34
C ILE A 203 17.17 12.91 -4.46
#